data_AF-A0A928UR25-F1
#
_entry.id   AF-A0A928UR25-F1
#
_cell.length_a   1.000
_cell.length_b   1.000
_cell.length_c   1.000
_cell.angle_alpha   90.00
_cell.angle_beta   90.00
_cell.angle_gamma   90.00
#
_symmetry.space_group_name_H-M   'P 1'
#
loop_
_entity.id
_entity.type
_entity.pdbx_description
1 polymer ?
#
loop_
_entity_poly.entity_id
_entity_poly.type
_entity_poly.pdbx_seq_one_letter_code
_entity_poly.pdbx_strand_id
1 'polypeptide(L)'
;MIALTLATPFAHIQYEHWRHHYIFAPSGVYGKEAMVVSAHRLASDVGRDVLAAGGNAFDAAVAVNFALAVVYQQAGNIGGGGFMVYRLHNGTTGALDFRETAPQAAHRDMFLDESGAVIKGKSLRGALAVGVPGSVAGMAALHKRFGSGEWAALIAPSIKLARDGFVLTDKAARMFNRYQQDFIAVNRSALSVVKNTDWESGQTIRFPALANTLERIAIHGR
;
A
#
# COMPACT_ATOMS: atom_id res chain seq x y z
N MET A 1 -27.27 30.13 44.20
CA MET A 1 -26.43 28.92 44.26
C MET A 1 -26.25 28.36 42.85
N ILE A 2 -25.53 29.06 41.97
CA ILE A 2 -25.16 28.54 40.65
C ILE A 2 -23.84 29.22 40.28
N ALA A 3 -22.73 28.52 40.45
CA ALA A 3 -21.52 28.74 39.68
C ALA A 3 -20.58 27.55 39.91
N LEU A 4 -19.91 27.15 38.83
CA LEU A 4 -18.72 26.29 38.82
C LEU A 4 -18.91 24.76 38.85
N THR A 5 -19.42 24.19 37.76
CA THR A 5 -19.18 22.75 37.44
C THR A 5 -19.19 22.47 35.92
N LEU A 6 -18.57 23.33 35.10
CA LEU A 6 -18.46 23.06 33.65
C LEU A 6 -17.07 23.28 33.02
N ALA A 7 -16.04 23.65 33.80
CA ALA A 7 -14.71 23.94 33.23
C ALA A 7 -13.78 22.70 33.12
N THR A 8 -14.07 21.60 33.83
CA THR A 8 -13.18 20.44 33.92
C THR A 8 -13.19 19.49 32.73
N PRO A 9 -14.32 19.16 32.05
CA PRO A 9 -14.27 18.19 30.96
C PRO A 9 -13.62 18.77 29.69
N PHE A 10 -13.78 20.06 29.42
CA PHE A 10 -13.16 20.71 28.25
C PHE A 10 -11.64 20.81 28.40
N ALA A 11 -11.15 21.18 29.58
CA ALA A 11 -9.72 21.20 29.88
C ALA A 11 -9.10 19.80 29.86
N HIS A 12 -9.83 18.77 30.31
CA HIS A 12 -9.34 17.39 30.29
C HIS A 12 -9.30 16.80 28.87
N ILE A 13 -10.31 17.08 28.05
CA ILE A 13 -10.32 16.70 26.63
C ILE A 13 -9.20 17.42 25.88
N GLN A 14 -8.99 18.72 26.10
CA GLN A 14 -7.88 19.44 25.50
C GLN A 14 -6.52 18.93 25.99
N TYR A 15 -6.39 18.56 27.26
CA TYR A 15 -5.15 17.99 27.81
C TYR A 15 -4.81 16.61 27.24
N GLU A 16 -5.81 15.72 27.13
CA GLU A 16 -5.66 14.40 26.49
C GLU A 16 -5.40 14.55 24.99
N HIS A 17 -6.07 15.49 24.30
CA HIS A 17 -5.85 15.80 22.89
C HIS A 17 -4.44 16.37 22.63
N TRP A 18 -3.93 17.21 23.54
CA TRP A 18 -2.56 17.72 23.50
C TRP A 18 -1.52 16.62 23.75
N ARG A 19 -1.75 15.71 24.71
CA ARG A 19 -0.87 14.57 24.95
C ARG A 19 -0.84 13.58 23.78
N HIS A 20 -1.95 13.37 23.07
CA HIS A 20 -2.00 12.40 21.98
C HIS A 20 -1.42 12.92 20.64
N HIS A 21 -1.25 14.23 20.47
CA HIS A 21 -0.78 14.82 19.21
C HIS A 21 0.61 15.48 19.26
N TYR A 22 1.16 15.77 20.45
CA TYR A 22 2.45 16.44 20.59
C TYR A 22 3.50 15.68 21.42
N ILE A 23 3.29 14.40 21.73
CA ILE A 23 4.37 13.55 22.24
C ILE A 23 5.26 13.15 21.05
N PHE A 24 6.30 13.96 20.83
CA PHE A 24 7.43 13.74 19.93
C PHE A 24 7.04 13.31 18.51
N ALA A 25 6.76 14.27 17.63
CA ALA A 25 7.24 14.07 16.28
C ALA A 25 8.77 13.94 16.43
N PRO A 26 9.37 12.75 16.20
CA PRO A 26 10.81 12.63 16.30
C PRO A 26 11.42 13.69 15.37
N SER A 27 12.52 14.31 15.80
CA SER A 27 13.30 15.20 14.92
C SER A 27 13.47 14.50 13.57
N GLY A 28 13.13 15.19 12.48
CA GLY A 28 13.22 14.61 11.14
C GLY A 28 14.59 13.97 10.91
N VAL A 29 14.61 12.84 10.20
CA VAL A 29 15.87 12.17 9.88
C VAL A 29 16.53 12.92 8.72
N TYR A 30 17.82 13.18 8.84
CA TYR A 30 18.62 13.82 7.79
C TYR A 30 19.48 12.77 7.09
N GLY A 31 19.46 12.78 5.76
CA GLY A 31 20.36 12.01 4.90
C GLY A 31 21.27 12.97 4.13
N LYS A 32 22.56 12.65 3.99
CA LYS A 32 23.51 13.52 3.27
C LYS A 32 23.31 13.50 1.76
N GLU A 33 22.93 12.35 1.21
CA GLU A 33 22.92 12.12 -0.25
C GLU A 33 21.51 11.84 -0.79
N ALA A 34 20.76 10.97 -0.12
CA ALA A 34 19.41 10.61 -0.54
C ALA A 34 18.54 10.19 0.66
N MET A 35 17.23 10.09 0.42
CA MET A 35 16.23 9.75 1.43
C MET A 35 15.11 8.90 0.81
N VAL A 36 14.64 7.90 1.54
CA VAL A 36 13.47 7.09 1.20
C VAL A 36 12.52 7.07 2.39
N VAL A 37 11.28 7.48 2.16
CA VAL A 37 10.22 7.49 3.18
C VAL A 37 9.03 6.69 2.65
N SER A 38 8.56 5.73 3.44
CA SER A 38 7.41 4.90 3.09
C SER A 38 6.66 4.46 4.34
N ALA A 39 5.46 3.88 4.16
CA ALA A 39 4.60 3.46 5.27
C ALA A 39 5.08 2.20 6.01
N HIS A 40 6.14 1.53 5.52
CA HIS A 40 6.65 0.31 6.12
C HIS A 40 8.18 0.25 6.07
N ARG A 41 8.82 -0.01 7.21
CA ARG A 41 10.28 -0.02 7.34
C ARG A 41 10.98 -0.89 6.28
N LEU A 42 10.52 -2.13 6.09
CA LEU A 42 11.09 -3.04 5.07
C LEU A 42 11.02 -2.47 3.65
N ALA A 43 9.97 -1.72 3.29
CA ALA A 43 9.89 -1.09 1.98
C ALA A 43 10.86 0.10 1.87
N SER A 44 11.00 0.90 2.94
CA SER A 44 12.03 1.94 3.01
C SER A 44 13.44 1.37 2.93
N ASP A 45 13.71 0.24 3.58
CA ASP A 45 14.99 -0.46 3.52
C ASP A 45 15.28 -0.93 2.07
N VAL A 46 14.30 -1.52 1.38
CA VAL A 46 14.44 -1.90 -0.04
C VAL A 46 14.79 -0.70 -0.90
N GLY A 47 14.08 0.43 -0.77
CA GLY A 47 14.38 1.63 -1.55
C GLY A 47 15.76 2.21 -1.22
N ARG A 48 16.15 2.23 0.06
CA ARG A 48 17.49 2.65 0.49
C ARG A 48 18.57 1.79 -0.16
N ASP A 49 18.39 0.47 -0.14
CA ASP A 49 19.38 -0.47 -0.65
C ASP A 49 19.53 -0.34 -2.18
N VAL A 50 18.45 -0.04 -2.91
CA VAL A 50 18.51 0.31 -4.34
C VAL A 50 19.33 1.57 -4.58
N LEU A 51 19.13 2.62 -3.79
CA LEU A 51 19.93 3.86 -3.90
C LEU A 51 21.40 3.61 -3.54
N ALA A 52 21.66 2.83 -2.49
CA ALA A 52 23.02 2.47 -2.07
C ALA A 52 23.76 1.63 -3.13
N ALA A 53 23.02 0.85 -3.93
CA ALA A 53 23.54 0.11 -5.06
C ALA A 53 23.74 0.97 -6.33
N GLY A 54 23.53 2.29 -6.26
CA GLY A 54 23.71 3.23 -7.36
C GLY A 54 22.47 3.43 -8.24
N GLY A 55 21.32 2.87 -7.86
CA GLY A 55 20.04 3.17 -8.51
C GLY A 55 19.59 4.61 -8.23
N ASN A 56 18.71 5.12 -9.08
CA ASN A 56 18.18 6.46 -8.93
C ASN A 56 16.85 6.48 -8.12
N ALA A 57 16.31 7.68 -7.89
CA ALA A 57 15.06 7.84 -7.13
C ALA A 57 13.85 7.12 -7.75
N PHE A 58 13.83 6.95 -9.08
CA PHE A 58 12.77 6.23 -9.80
C PHE A 58 12.93 4.72 -9.68
N ASP A 59 14.16 4.20 -9.74
CA ASP A 59 14.44 2.79 -9.44
C ASP A 59 14.00 2.43 -8.02
N ALA A 60 14.35 3.29 -7.05
CA ALA A 60 13.93 3.13 -5.66
C ALA A 60 12.41 3.20 -5.51
N ALA A 61 11.73 4.12 -6.21
CA ALA A 61 10.27 4.22 -6.19
C ALA A 61 9.59 2.95 -6.72
N VAL A 62 10.10 2.38 -7.82
CA VAL A 62 9.61 1.10 -8.38
C VAL A 62 9.77 -0.03 -7.37
N ALA A 63 10.96 -0.18 -6.78
CA ALA A 63 11.23 -1.22 -5.80
C ALA A 63 10.37 -1.07 -4.52
N VAL A 64 10.21 0.16 -4.03
CA VAL A 64 9.35 0.49 -2.88
C VAL A 64 7.89 0.15 -3.17
N ASN A 65 7.38 0.44 -4.38
CA ASN A 65 6.00 0.12 -4.74
C ASN A 65 5.71 -1.38 -4.64
N PHE A 66 6.58 -2.22 -5.22
CA PHE A 66 6.43 -3.68 -5.14
C PHE A 66 6.63 -4.19 -3.71
N ALA A 67 7.55 -3.60 -2.95
CA ALA A 67 7.77 -4.00 -1.56
C ALA A 67 6.52 -3.71 -0.71
N LEU A 68 5.92 -2.52 -0.86
CA LEU A 68 4.68 -2.16 -0.17
C LEU A 68 3.50 -3.06 -0.57
N ALA A 69 3.44 -3.52 -1.81
CA ALA A 69 2.42 -4.49 -2.24
C ALA A 69 2.52 -5.82 -1.45
N VAL A 70 3.69 -6.14 -0.89
CA VAL A 70 3.91 -7.33 -0.06
C VAL A 70 3.73 -7.02 1.43
N VAL A 71 4.37 -5.96 1.93
CA VAL A 71 4.46 -5.71 3.39
C VAL A 71 3.40 -4.76 3.94
N TYR A 72 2.64 -4.08 3.07
CA TYR A 72 1.64 -3.09 3.46
C TYR A 72 0.36 -3.21 2.62
N GLN A 73 -0.23 -4.39 2.63
CA GLN A 73 -1.30 -4.85 1.73
C GLN A 73 -2.59 -4.05 1.80
N GLN A 74 -2.82 -3.31 2.88
CA GLN A 74 -4.00 -2.43 2.99
C GLN A 74 -3.95 -1.22 2.04
N ALA A 75 -2.79 -0.91 1.46
CA ALA A 75 -2.63 0.23 0.54
C ALA A 75 -1.63 -0.02 -0.59
N GLY A 76 -0.51 -0.72 -0.31
CA GLY A 76 0.41 -1.17 -1.35
C GLY A 76 -0.28 -2.18 -2.25
N ASN A 77 -0.11 -2.05 -3.58
CA ASN A 77 -0.92 -2.82 -4.52
C ASN A 77 -0.20 -3.10 -5.84
N ILE A 78 -0.56 -4.25 -6.43
CA ILE A 78 -0.40 -4.53 -7.88
C ILE A 78 -1.75 -4.58 -8.60
N GLY A 79 -2.85 -4.64 -7.83
CA GLY A 79 -4.23 -4.75 -8.32
C GLY A 79 -5.04 -3.45 -8.25
N GLY A 80 -4.39 -2.31 -7.99
CA GLY A 80 -5.03 -1.00 -7.99
C GLY A 80 -4.35 -0.05 -8.98
N GLY A 81 -4.27 1.23 -8.62
CA GLY A 81 -3.65 2.28 -9.41
C GLY A 81 -3.12 3.42 -8.53
N GLY A 82 -2.75 4.53 -9.15
CA GLY A 82 -2.21 5.66 -8.42
C GLY A 82 -1.66 6.76 -9.32
N PHE A 83 -0.92 7.65 -8.67
CA PHE A 83 -0.28 8.80 -9.31
C PHE A 83 1.16 8.90 -8.81
N MET A 84 2.07 9.24 -9.70
CA MET A 84 3.41 9.67 -9.34
C MET A 84 3.59 11.12 -9.77
N VAL A 85 4.16 11.94 -8.90
CA VAL A 85 4.64 13.29 -9.24
C VAL A 85 6.16 13.31 -9.09
N TYR A 86 6.85 14.04 -9.96
CA TYR A 86 8.30 14.12 -9.92
C TYR A 86 8.83 15.50 -10.24
N ARG A 87 10.06 15.75 -9.78
CA ARG A 87 10.90 16.88 -10.13
C ARG A 87 12.31 16.37 -10.43
N LEU A 88 12.84 16.71 -11.59
CA LEU A 88 14.20 16.38 -12.00
C LEU A 88 15.19 17.45 -11.52
N HIS A 89 16.48 17.11 -11.57
CA HIS A 89 17.58 18.00 -11.15
C HIS A 89 17.61 19.33 -11.95
N ASN A 90 17.16 19.32 -13.20
CA ASN A 90 17.08 20.50 -14.06
C ASN A 90 15.82 21.36 -13.80
N GLY A 91 15.00 20.99 -12.81
CA GLY A 91 13.76 21.69 -12.47
C GLY A 91 12.53 21.24 -13.27
N THR A 92 12.67 20.38 -14.28
CA THR A 92 11.51 19.80 -14.98
C THR A 92 10.65 19.02 -14.00
N THR A 93 9.33 19.25 -14.07
CA THR A 93 8.35 18.52 -13.27
C THR A 93 7.43 17.72 -14.17
N GLY A 94 6.73 16.75 -13.59
CA GLY A 94 5.70 16.02 -14.30
C GLY A 94 4.94 15.08 -13.39
N ALA A 95 3.96 14.40 -13.98
CA ALA A 95 3.17 13.38 -13.32
C ALA A 95 2.96 12.18 -14.24
N LEU A 96 2.74 11.02 -13.63
CA LEU A 96 2.26 9.81 -14.27
C LEU A 96 0.97 9.40 -13.58
N ASP A 97 -0.12 9.39 -14.35
CA ASP A 97 -1.42 8.86 -13.93
C ASP A 97 -1.51 7.40 -14.40
N PHE A 98 -1.65 6.50 -13.44
CA PHE A 98 -1.90 5.08 -13.66
C PHE A 98 -3.11 4.63 -12.84
N ARG A 99 -4.11 5.51 -12.71
CA ARG A 99 -5.37 5.24 -12.03
C ARG A 99 -6.14 4.12 -12.74
N GLU A 100 -6.87 3.34 -11.95
CA GLU A 100 -7.74 2.31 -12.47
C GLU A 100 -8.80 2.90 -13.41
N THR A 101 -9.12 2.16 -14.48
CA THR A 101 -10.18 2.55 -15.43
C THR A 101 -11.36 1.59 -15.32
N ALA A 102 -12.59 2.07 -15.48
CA ALA A 102 -13.75 1.20 -15.53
C ALA A 102 -13.63 0.21 -16.71
N PRO A 103 -13.95 -1.09 -16.53
CA PRO A 103 -13.92 -2.05 -17.62
C PRO A 103 -14.97 -1.70 -18.68
N GLN A 104 -14.79 -2.18 -19.92
CA GLN A 104 -15.67 -1.85 -21.05
C GLN A 104 -17.16 -2.24 -20.81
N ALA A 105 -17.40 -3.26 -19.99
CA ALA A 105 -18.74 -3.72 -19.64
C ALA A 105 -19.42 -2.88 -18.53
N ALA A 106 -18.70 -1.91 -17.93
CA ALA A 106 -19.27 -1.02 -16.94
C ALA A 106 -20.30 -0.08 -17.58
N HIS A 107 -21.37 0.23 -16.86
CA HIS A 107 -22.41 1.14 -17.30
C HIS A 107 -22.93 1.96 -16.12
N ARG A 108 -23.53 3.11 -16.42
CA ARG A 108 -23.96 4.14 -15.45
C ARG A 108 -24.73 3.56 -14.25
N ASP A 109 -25.65 2.63 -14.53
CA ASP A 109 -26.63 2.17 -13.56
C ASP A 109 -26.25 0.81 -12.91
N MET A 110 -25.01 0.32 -13.09
CA MET A 110 -24.59 -1.02 -12.62
C MET A 110 -24.66 -1.22 -11.09
N PHE A 111 -24.73 -0.13 -10.33
CA PHE A 111 -24.83 -0.13 -8.87
C PHE A 111 -26.25 0.14 -8.34
N LEU A 112 -27.23 0.30 -9.23
CA LEU A 112 -28.62 0.57 -8.89
C LEU A 112 -29.48 -0.70 -9.02
N ASP A 113 -30.59 -0.75 -8.29
CA ASP A 113 -31.65 -1.73 -8.50
C ASP A 113 -32.65 -1.26 -9.57
N GLU A 114 -33.69 -2.06 -9.82
CA GLU A 114 -34.72 -1.80 -10.83
C GLU A 114 -35.54 -0.53 -10.55
N SER A 115 -35.58 -0.05 -9.30
CA SER A 115 -36.24 1.19 -8.90
C SER A 115 -35.34 2.42 -9.03
N GLY A 116 -34.07 2.22 -9.40
CA GLY A 116 -33.04 3.25 -9.44
C GLY A 116 -32.41 3.56 -8.07
N ALA A 117 -32.67 2.75 -7.04
CA ALA A 117 -32.10 2.94 -5.72
C ALA A 117 -30.71 2.28 -5.60
N VAL A 118 -29.86 2.82 -4.73
CA VAL A 118 -28.49 2.31 -4.53
C VAL A 118 -28.49 0.95 -3.85
N ILE A 119 -27.86 -0.04 -4.49
CA ILE A 119 -27.62 -1.34 -3.86
C ILE A 119 -26.44 -1.21 -2.90
N LYS A 120 -26.73 -1.20 -1.60
CA LYS A 120 -25.72 -1.03 -0.53
C LYS A 120 -24.55 -2.01 -0.68
N GLY A 121 -23.33 -1.46 -0.77
CA GLY A 121 -22.09 -2.23 -0.80
C GLY A 121 -21.67 -2.75 -2.19
N LYS A 122 -22.53 -2.68 -3.21
CA LYS A 122 -22.23 -3.20 -4.57
C LYS A 122 -21.06 -2.48 -5.26
N SER A 123 -20.85 -1.21 -4.92
CA SER A 123 -19.71 -0.40 -5.38
C SER A 123 -18.46 -0.51 -4.50
N LEU A 124 -18.52 -1.25 -3.40
CA LEU A 124 -17.43 -1.36 -2.42
C LEU A 124 -16.83 -2.78 -2.35
N ARG A 125 -17.62 -3.80 -2.67
CA ARG A 125 -17.25 -5.20 -2.46
C ARG A 125 -17.60 -6.05 -3.68
N GLY A 126 -16.71 -7.00 -3.99
CA GLY A 126 -16.88 -7.93 -5.10
C GLY A 126 -16.39 -7.39 -6.44
N ALA A 127 -16.50 -8.21 -7.48
CA ALA A 127 -15.90 -7.95 -8.80
C ALA A 127 -16.40 -6.67 -9.48
N LEU A 128 -17.65 -6.25 -9.21
CA LEU A 128 -18.22 -5.03 -9.81
C LEU A 128 -17.55 -3.74 -9.31
N ALA A 129 -16.87 -3.79 -8.16
CA ALA A 129 -16.14 -2.65 -7.61
C ALA A 129 -14.69 -2.54 -8.14
N VAL A 130 -14.24 -3.47 -8.98
CA VAL A 130 -12.86 -3.56 -9.45
C VAL A 130 -12.69 -2.79 -10.77
N GLY A 131 -11.89 -1.73 -10.75
CA GLY A 131 -11.37 -1.11 -11.97
C GLY A 131 -10.19 -1.91 -12.53
N VAL A 132 -9.88 -1.72 -13.82
CA VAL A 132 -8.73 -2.34 -14.48
C VAL A 132 -7.44 -1.81 -13.82
N PRO A 133 -6.61 -2.67 -13.20
CA PRO A 133 -5.43 -2.23 -12.46
C PRO A 133 -4.38 -1.55 -13.34
N GLY A 134 -3.81 -0.45 -12.85
CA GLY A 134 -2.78 0.34 -13.52
C GLY A 134 -1.38 0.27 -12.90
N SER A 135 -1.24 -0.15 -11.63
CA SER A 135 0.02 -0.03 -10.88
C SER A 135 1.23 -0.69 -11.53
N VAL A 136 1.11 -1.93 -12.03
CA VAL A 136 2.23 -2.62 -12.69
C VAL A 136 2.62 -1.90 -13.98
N ALA A 137 1.64 -1.51 -14.79
CA ALA A 137 1.87 -0.76 -16.03
C ALA A 137 2.49 0.62 -15.75
N GLY A 138 2.06 1.30 -14.69
CA GLY A 138 2.61 2.57 -14.23
C GLY A 138 4.07 2.43 -13.82
N MET A 139 4.43 1.42 -13.03
CA MET A 139 5.83 1.17 -12.63
C MET A 139 6.70 0.78 -13.83
N ALA A 140 6.19 -0.02 -14.75
CA ALA A 140 6.91 -0.38 -15.98
C ALA A 140 7.13 0.85 -16.88
N ALA A 141 6.12 1.72 -17.04
CA ALA A 141 6.26 2.97 -17.79
C ALA A 141 7.25 3.93 -17.12
N LEU A 142 7.22 3.98 -15.79
CA LEU A 142 8.14 4.79 -15.01
C LEU A 142 9.59 4.34 -15.19
N HIS A 143 9.82 3.04 -14.99
CA HIS A 143 11.13 2.40 -15.15
C HIS A 143 11.65 2.56 -16.58
N LYS A 144 10.82 2.34 -17.60
CA LYS A 144 11.21 2.56 -18.99
C LYS A 144 11.66 4.00 -19.27
N ARG A 145 11.06 4.98 -18.60
CA ARG A 145 11.32 6.40 -18.86
C ARG A 145 12.51 6.94 -18.07
N PHE A 146 12.67 6.54 -16.81
CA PHE A 146 13.65 7.13 -15.90
C PHE A 146 14.49 6.10 -15.13
N GLY A 147 14.21 4.82 -15.25
CA GLY A 147 14.96 3.76 -14.56
C GLY A 147 16.39 3.63 -15.08
N SER A 148 17.29 3.22 -14.19
CA SER A 148 18.68 2.91 -14.52
C SER A 148 19.11 1.51 -14.09
N GLY A 149 18.35 0.87 -13.20
CA GLY A 149 18.61 -0.52 -12.76
C GLY A 149 17.91 -1.57 -13.62
N GLU A 150 18.31 -2.83 -13.47
CA GLU A 150 17.62 -3.96 -14.10
C GLU A 150 16.23 -4.19 -13.49
N TRP A 151 15.18 -4.25 -14.32
CA TRP A 151 13.77 -4.39 -13.87
C TRP A 151 13.58 -5.54 -12.87
N ALA A 152 14.10 -6.72 -13.22
CA ALA A 152 13.97 -7.91 -12.38
C ALA A 152 14.69 -7.73 -11.02
N ALA A 153 15.82 -7.02 -10.99
CA ALA A 153 16.57 -6.76 -9.76
C ALA A 153 15.80 -5.82 -8.81
N LEU A 154 15.01 -4.88 -9.33
CA LEU A 154 14.16 -3.99 -8.52
C LEU A 154 13.00 -4.73 -7.86
N ILE A 155 12.51 -5.82 -8.47
CA ILE A 155 11.38 -6.61 -7.95
C ILE A 155 11.86 -7.76 -7.05
N ALA A 156 13.08 -8.26 -7.24
CA ALA A 156 13.64 -9.39 -6.50
C ALA A 156 13.50 -9.29 -4.96
N PRO A 157 13.73 -8.13 -4.31
CA PRO A 157 13.52 -8.00 -2.87
C PRO A 157 12.08 -8.30 -2.44
N SER A 158 11.11 -7.89 -3.26
CA SER A 158 9.68 -8.10 -3.00
C SER A 158 9.29 -9.57 -3.18
N ILE A 159 9.84 -10.24 -4.19
CA ILE A 159 9.68 -11.69 -4.38
C ILE A 159 10.20 -12.44 -3.14
N LYS A 160 11.38 -12.07 -2.65
CA LYS A 160 11.98 -12.66 -1.46
C LYS A 160 11.12 -12.44 -0.22
N LEU A 161 10.65 -11.21 0.02
CA LEU A 161 9.74 -10.90 1.14
C LEU A 161 8.43 -11.71 1.06
N ALA A 162 7.87 -11.87 -0.13
CA ALA A 162 6.64 -12.63 -0.34
C ALA A 162 6.86 -14.14 -0.14
N ARG A 163 7.99 -14.67 -0.60
CA ARG A 163 8.31 -16.11 -0.54
C ARG A 163 8.77 -16.55 0.85
N ASP A 164 9.80 -15.89 1.38
CA ASP A 164 10.46 -16.27 2.63
C ASP A 164 9.64 -15.79 3.83
N GLY A 165 8.90 -14.70 3.62
CA GLY A 165 8.03 -14.07 4.60
C GLY A 165 8.68 -12.90 5.32
N PHE A 166 7.87 -12.24 6.13
CA PHE A 166 8.30 -11.14 6.99
C PHE A 166 7.52 -11.13 8.29
N VAL A 167 8.11 -10.49 9.30
CA VAL A 167 7.52 -10.35 10.63
C VAL A 167 6.39 -9.33 10.60
N LEU A 168 5.23 -9.72 11.10
CA LEU A 168 4.07 -8.85 11.20
C LEU A 168 4.26 -7.79 12.27
N THR A 169 3.83 -6.58 11.91
CA THR A 169 3.60 -5.50 12.88
C THR A 169 2.26 -5.71 13.57
N ASP A 170 2.09 -5.13 14.76
CA ASP A 170 0.81 -5.07 15.47
C ASP A 170 -0.32 -4.54 14.58
N LYS A 171 -0.02 -3.51 13.77
CA LYS A 171 -1.00 -2.90 12.88
C LYS A 171 -1.47 -3.88 11.81
N ALA A 172 -0.55 -4.61 11.19
CA ALA A 172 -0.87 -5.62 10.18
C ALA A 172 -1.67 -6.79 10.79
N ALA A 173 -1.24 -7.30 11.94
CA ALA A 173 -1.95 -8.36 12.66
C ALA A 173 -3.40 -7.97 13.00
N ARG A 174 -3.61 -6.77 13.58
CA ARG A 174 -4.96 -6.25 13.87
C ARG A 174 -5.83 -6.11 12.61
N MET A 175 -5.23 -5.67 11.50
CA MET A 175 -5.95 -5.56 10.23
C MET A 175 -6.37 -6.94 9.72
N PHE A 176 -5.48 -7.93 9.73
CA PHE A 176 -5.85 -9.28 9.29
C PHE A 176 -6.95 -9.89 10.17
N ASN A 177 -6.89 -9.73 11.49
CA ASN A 177 -7.94 -10.24 12.38
C ASN A 177 -9.27 -9.53 12.14
N ARG A 178 -9.26 -8.21 11.96
CA ARG A 178 -10.46 -7.41 11.68
C ARG A 178 -11.20 -7.87 10.42
N TYR A 179 -10.47 -8.24 9.37
CA TYR A 179 -11.04 -8.51 8.05
C TYR A 179 -11.19 -10.00 7.72
N GLN A 180 -11.01 -10.92 8.69
CA GLN A 180 -11.13 -12.37 8.46
C GLN A 180 -12.43 -12.75 7.72
N GLN A 181 -13.58 -12.27 8.22
CA GLN A 181 -14.89 -12.60 7.66
C GLN A 181 -15.08 -12.02 6.25
N ASP A 182 -14.59 -10.80 6.01
CA ASP A 182 -14.64 -10.19 4.69
C ASP A 182 -13.79 -10.99 3.69
N PHE A 183 -12.60 -11.46 4.09
CA PHE A 183 -11.76 -12.30 3.25
C PHE A 183 -12.41 -13.63 2.91
N ILE A 184 -13.02 -14.30 3.88
CA ILE A 184 -13.73 -15.57 3.69
C ILE A 184 -14.93 -15.37 2.74
N ALA A 185 -15.69 -14.28 2.90
CA ALA A 185 -16.89 -14.03 2.12
C ALA A 185 -16.62 -13.76 0.63
N VAL A 186 -15.49 -13.16 0.28
CA VAL A 186 -15.22 -12.69 -1.10
C VAL A 186 -14.19 -13.53 -1.87
N ASN A 187 -13.55 -14.52 -1.23
CA ASN A 187 -12.55 -15.37 -1.85
C ASN A 187 -13.02 -16.82 -1.92
N ARG A 188 -12.75 -17.47 -3.06
CA ARG A 188 -13.09 -18.88 -3.30
C ARG A 188 -11.98 -19.85 -2.90
N SER A 189 -10.78 -19.35 -2.65
CA SER A 189 -9.60 -20.13 -2.28
C SER A 189 -9.08 -19.71 -0.91
N ALA A 190 -8.38 -20.63 -0.25
CA ALA A 190 -7.68 -20.33 0.99
C ALA A 190 -6.63 -19.23 0.74
N LEU A 191 -6.63 -18.22 1.62
CA LEU A 191 -5.66 -17.12 1.60
C LEU A 191 -4.68 -17.27 2.76
N SER A 192 -3.42 -16.89 2.55
CA SER A 192 -2.41 -16.91 3.62
C SER A 192 -2.80 -16.11 4.86
N VAL A 193 -3.66 -15.10 4.72
CA VAL A 193 -4.11 -14.23 5.82
C VAL A 193 -5.28 -14.81 6.61
N VAL A 194 -5.99 -15.81 6.08
CA VAL A 194 -7.14 -16.42 6.74
C VAL A 194 -6.67 -17.59 7.59
N LYS A 195 -6.98 -17.59 8.88
CA LYS A 195 -6.69 -18.70 9.80
C LYS A 195 -7.69 -18.75 10.96
N ASN A 196 -7.73 -19.89 11.66
CA ASN A 196 -8.69 -20.12 12.75
C ASN A 196 -8.29 -19.50 14.09
N THR A 197 -7.08 -18.96 14.20
CA THR A 197 -6.56 -18.28 15.39
C THR A 197 -6.26 -16.83 15.06
N ASP A 198 -6.05 -15.97 16.05
CA ASP A 198 -5.66 -14.59 15.78
C ASP A 198 -4.21 -14.49 15.27
N TRP A 199 -3.97 -13.53 14.38
CA TRP A 199 -2.64 -13.01 14.09
C TRP A 199 -2.15 -12.18 15.26
N GLU A 200 -0.88 -12.39 15.58
CA GLU A 200 -0.17 -11.64 16.61
C GLU A 200 1.05 -10.97 15.99
N SER A 201 1.45 -9.85 16.58
CA SER A 201 2.71 -9.21 16.22
C SER A 201 3.88 -10.16 16.46
N GLY A 202 4.95 -10.02 15.68
CA GLY A 202 6.10 -10.91 15.77
C GLY A 202 5.94 -12.22 14.98
N GLN A 203 4.72 -12.61 14.59
CA GLN A 203 4.50 -13.77 13.73
C GLN A 203 4.99 -13.52 12.31
N THR A 204 5.54 -14.55 11.67
CA THR A 204 5.97 -14.49 10.26
C THR A 204 4.82 -14.90 9.35
N ILE A 205 4.55 -14.09 8.32
CA ILE A 205 3.59 -14.41 7.25
C ILE A 205 4.31 -14.58 5.91
N ARG A 206 3.75 -15.44 5.04
CA ARG A 206 4.25 -15.70 3.68
C ARG A 206 3.13 -15.59 2.66
N PHE A 207 3.47 -15.17 1.44
CA PHE A 207 2.58 -15.05 0.30
C PHE A 207 3.14 -15.75 -0.96
N PRO A 208 3.23 -17.08 -0.99
CA PRO A 208 3.82 -17.81 -2.13
C PRO A 208 3.15 -17.51 -3.47
N ALA A 209 1.81 -17.39 -3.48
CA ALA A 209 1.08 -17.04 -4.71
C ALA A 209 1.42 -15.63 -5.21
N LEU A 210 1.62 -14.66 -4.31
CA LEU A 210 2.06 -13.32 -4.68
C LEU A 210 3.50 -13.34 -5.18
N ALA A 211 4.40 -14.09 -4.54
CA ALA A 211 5.77 -14.25 -4.99
C ALA A 211 5.83 -14.76 -6.45
N ASN A 212 5.04 -15.78 -6.77
CA ASN A 212 4.97 -16.32 -8.13
C ASN A 212 4.40 -15.31 -9.14
N THR A 213 3.46 -14.46 -8.72
CA THR A 213 2.96 -13.37 -9.56
C THR A 213 4.03 -12.30 -9.79
N LEU A 214 4.76 -11.90 -8.75
CA LEU A 214 5.86 -10.95 -8.86
C LEU A 214 7.01 -11.49 -9.72
N GLU A 215 7.29 -12.80 -9.68
CA GLU A 215 8.25 -13.44 -10.58
C GLU A 215 7.81 -13.36 -12.04
N ARG A 216 6.53 -13.62 -12.34
CA ARG A 216 6.02 -13.46 -13.71
C ARG A 216 6.14 -12.02 -14.19
N ILE A 217 5.85 -11.04 -13.32
CA ILE A 217 6.04 -9.61 -13.61
C ILE A 217 7.53 -9.29 -13.85
N ALA A 218 8.44 -9.84 -13.04
CA ALA A 218 9.88 -9.64 -13.21
C ALA A 218 10.41 -10.20 -14.55
N ILE A 219 9.89 -11.35 -14.99
CA ILE A 219 10.31 -12.02 -16.24
C ILE A 219 9.65 -11.41 -17.47
N HIS A 220 8.35 -11.13 -17.41
CA HIS A 220 7.54 -10.75 -18.57
C HIS A 220 7.22 -9.25 -18.64
N GLY A 221 7.57 -8.48 -17.62
CA GLY A 221 7.23 -7.06 -17.52
C GLY A 221 5.86 -6.84 -16.87
N ARG A 222 4.82 -6.60 -17.68
CA ARG A 222 3.46 -6.27 -17.21
C ARG A 222 2.46 -7.35 -17.57
#